data_AF-A0A7X0DHT4-F1
#
_entry.id   AF-A0A7X0DHT4-F1
#
_cell.length_a   1.000
_cell.length_b   1.000
_cell.length_c   1.000
_cell.angle_alpha   90.00
_cell.angle_beta   90.00
_cell.angle_gamma   90.00
#
_symmetry.space_group_name_H-M   'P 1'
#
loop_
_entity.id
_entity.type
_entity.pdbx_description
1 polymer ?
#
loop_
_entity_poly.entity_id
_entity_poly.type
_entity_poly.pdbx_seq_one_letter_code
_entity_poly.pdbx_strand_id
1 'polypeptide(L)'
;MRKPRPLHQRYQREFWPAMAAYVAVMFLLWPLLPRVHDGWLKIALALLPVVPVVFVVRAMLRLARGGDELEQRIHLIGLAIAATVVSTLSLVGGFLAAANIIKLDGSILIWVWPTLVVVYAAGRSWASRRYGGNGEVMCHNGIAWHWRLLLVALLLAMIVGFARQQLSVYQFGALCCMSAALAAWGLILAAAYWRRRSLDEREAP
;
A
#
# COMPACT_ATOMS: atom_id res chain seq x y z
N MET A 1 -6.19 -13.13 -24.94
CA MET A 1 -5.24 -12.70 -23.89
C MET A 1 -4.55 -11.40 -24.35
N ARG A 2 -4.85 -10.24 -23.75
CA ARG A 2 -4.20 -8.96 -24.10
C ARG A 2 -2.78 -8.96 -23.50
N LYS A 3 -1.72 -8.79 -24.31
CA LYS A 3 -0.35 -8.70 -23.80
C LYS A 3 -0.23 -7.53 -22.81
N PRO A 4 0.48 -7.69 -21.68
CA PRO A 4 0.68 -6.60 -20.73
C PRO A 4 1.50 -5.50 -21.41
N ARG A 5 1.04 -4.24 -21.34
CA ARG A 5 1.78 -3.12 -21.92
C ARG A 5 3.17 -3.03 -21.25
N PRO A 6 4.26 -2.79 -22.00
CA PRO A 6 5.62 -2.77 -21.46
C PRO A 6 5.81 -1.75 -20.31
N LEU A 7 4.98 -0.70 -20.27
CA LEU A 7 4.95 0.29 -19.19
C LEU A 7 4.53 -0.31 -17.83
N HIS A 8 3.51 -1.17 -17.81
CA HIS A 8 3.07 -1.81 -16.56
C HIS A 8 4.11 -2.78 -16.00
N GLN A 9 4.80 -3.52 -16.86
CA GLN A 9 5.86 -4.44 -16.42
C GLN A 9 7.06 -3.69 -15.82
N ARG A 10 7.44 -2.56 -16.42
CA ARG A 10 8.48 -1.68 -15.87
C ARG A 10 8.07 -1.09 -14.53
N TYR A 11 6.82 -0.61 -14.40
CA TYR A 11 6.29 -0.13 -13.12
C TYR A 11 6.36 -1.21 -12.04
N GLN A 12 5.91 -2.44 -12.33
CA GLN A 12 5.97 -3.53 -11.35
C GLN A 12 7.41 -3.88 -10.96
N ARG A 13 8.34 -3.88 -11.93
CA ARG A 13 9.77 -4.13 -11.67
C ARG A 13 10.45 -3.05 -10.84
N GLU A 14 9.98 -1.81 -10.89
CA GLU A 14 10.52 -0.73 -10.06
C GLU A 14 9.83 -0.67 -8.68
N PHE A 15 8.51 -0.89 -8.64
CA PHE A 15 7.70 -0.79 -7.44
C PHE A 15 8.06 -1.83 -6.38
N TRP A 16 8.16 -3.10 -6.77
CA TRP A 16 8.42 -4.20 -5.83
C TRP A 16 9.77 -4.12 -5.12
N PRO A 17 10.90 -3.91 -5.80
CA PRO A 17 12.18 -3.77 -5.10
C PRO A 17 12.25 -2.49 -4.27
N ALA A 18 11.61 -1.39 -4.71
CA ALA A 18 11.54 -0.17 -3.90
C ALA A 18 10.74 -0.39 -2.61
N MET A 19 9.61 -1.11 -2.67
CA MET A 19 8.83 -1.45 -1.48
C MET A 19 9.57 -2.41 -0.55
N ALA A 20 10.25 -3.42 -1.12
CA ALA A 20 11.10 -4.31 -0.35
C ALA A 20 12.25 -3.56 0.34
N ALA A 21 12.89 -2.60 -0.36
CA ALA A 21 13.91 -1.74 0.20
C ALA A 21 13.36 -0.84 1.31
N TYR A 22 12.19 -0.23 1.12
CA TYR A 22 11.51 0.56 2.16
C TYR A 22 11.31 -0.24 3.44
N VAL A 23 10.72 -1.45 3.32
CA VAL A 23 10.51 -2.35 4.46
C VAL A 23 11.85 -2.74 5.08
N ALA A 24 12.82 -3.18 4.30
CA ALA A 24 14.13 -3.58 4.81
C ALA A 24 14.83 -2.44 5.57
N VAL A 25 14.84 -1.23 5.03
CA VAL A 25 15.40 -0.02 5.66
C VAL A 25 14.67 0.27 6.97
N MET A 26 13.33 0.25 6.96
CA MET A 26 12.54 0.53 8.15
C MET A 26 12.72 -0.53 9.25
N PHE A 27 13.01 -1.78 8.93
CA PHE A 27 13.22 -2.84 9.94
C PHE A 27 14.68 -3.02 10.37
N LEU A 28 15.66 -2.81 9.49
CA LEU A 28 17.08 -2.89 9.85
C LEU A 28 17.58 -1.63 10.57
N LEU A 29 17.15 -0.45 10.16
CA LEU A 29 17.73 0.81 10.65
C LEU A 29 17.06 1.35 11.90
N TRP A 30 15.77 1.12 12.07
CA TRP A 30 15.03 1.56 13.26
C TRP A 30 15.59 1.03 14.58
N PRO A 31 15.95 -0.26 14.73
CA PRO A 31 16.61 -0.75 15.95
C PRO A 31 18.05 -0.23 16.09
N LEU A 32 18.67 0.24 15.00
CA LEU A 32 20.05 0.74 14.99
C LEU A 32 20.13 2.23 15.36
N LEU A 33 19.09 3.00 15.06
CA LEU A 33 18.98 4.45 15.30
C LEU A 33 19.25 4.90 16.76
N PRO A 34 18.82 4.17 17.81
CA PRO A 34 19.16 4.50 19.19
C PRO A 34 20.65 4.34 19.54
N ARG A 35 21.39 3.53 18.77
CA ARG A 35 22.82 3.25 19.01
C ARG A 35 23.75 4.25 18.31
N VAL A 36 23.21 5.12 17.45
CA VAL A 36 23.96 6.12 16.70
C VAL A 36 24.03 7.42 17.50
N HIS A 37 25.25 7.77 17.95
CA HIS A 37 25.51 8.95 18.76
C HIS A 37 25.81 10.20 17.91
N ASP A 38 26.27 10.02 16.66
CA ASP A 38 26.48 11.12 15.72
C ASP A 38 25.14 11.63 15.16
N GLY A 39 24.84 12.91 15.44
CA GLY A 39 23.59 13.56 15.04
C GLY A 39 23.38 13.61 13.53
N TRP A 40 24.44 13.84 12.74
CA TRP A 40 24.33 13.91 11.28
C TRP A 40 24.06 12.54 10.67
N LEU A 41 24.76 11.51 11.15
CA LEU A 41 24.53 10.13 10.74
C LEU A 41 23.12 9.67 11.12
N LYS A 42 22.63 10.04 12.30
CA LYS A 42 21.27 9.73 12.74
C LYS A 42 20.20 10.33 11.83
N ILE A 43 20.38 11.58 11.40
CA ILE A 43 19.48 12.25 10.45
C ILE A 43 19.50 11.52 9.10
N ALA A 44 20.68 11.22 8.56
CA ALA A 44 20.83 10.53 7.28
C ALA A 44 20.14 9.14 7.31
N LEU A 45 20.31 8.39 8.39
CA LEU A 45 19.67 7.09 8.58
C LEU A 45 18.16 7.19 8.76
N ALA A 46 17.66 8.22 9.46
CA ALA A 46 16.23 8.46 9.64
C ALA A 46 15.52 8.86 8.33
N LEU A 47 16.22 9.52 7.41
CA LEU A 47 15.69 9.93 6.10
C LEU A 47 15.84 8.86 5.02
N LEU A 48 16.69 7.85 5.21
CA LEU A 48 16.89 6.76 4.26
C LEU A 48 15.59 6.09 3.75
N PRO A 49 14.54 5.83 4.58
CA PRO A 49 13.28 5.25 4.08
C PRO A 49 12.50 6.15 3.12
N VAL A 50 12.82 7.44 3.06
CA VAL A 50 12.20 8.36 2.08
C VAL A 50 12.69 8.08 0.66
N VAL A 51 13.94 7.62 0.49
CA VAL A 51 14.54 7.41 -0.83
C VAL A 51 13.76 6.36 -1.66
N PRO A 52 13.45 5.15 -1.14
CA PRO A 52 12.59 4.21 -1.86
C PRO A 52 11.21 4.76 -2.19
N VAL A 53 10.60 5.56 -1.30
CA VAL A 53 9.28 6.17 -1.53
C VAL A 53 9.33 7.13 -2.72
N VAL A 54 10.38 7.95 -2.85
CA VAL A 54 10.57 8.84 -4.00
C VAL A 54 10.66 8.05 -5.32
N PHE A 55 11.34 6.90 -5.32
CA PHE A 55 11.37 6.02 -6.50
C PHE A 55 9.98 5.49 -6.87
N VAL A 56 9.17 5.10 -5.88
CA VAL A 56 7.78 4.68 -6.09
C VAL A 56 6.95 5.82 -6.69
N VAL A 57 7.05 7.03 -6.14
CA VAL A 57 6.35 8.21 -6.68
C VAL A 57 6.77 8.47 -8.12
N ARG A 58 8.07 8.43 -8.42
CA ARG A 58 8.58 8.61 -9.79
C ARG A 58 8.06 7.53 -10.75
N ALA A 59 7.94 6.29 -10.30
CA ALA A 59 7.35 5.21 -11.10
C ALA A 59 5.85 5.44 -11.35
N MET A 60 5.10 5.87 -10.32
CA MET A 60 3.67 6.20 -10.45
C MET A 60 3.42 7.38 -11.39
N LEU A 61 4.22 8.45 -11.30
CA LEU A 61 4.11 9.60 -12.19
C LEU A 61 4.40 9.23 -13.64
N ARG A 62 5.40 8.38 -13.89
CA ARG A 62 5.68 7.85 -15.24
C ARG A 62 4.52 7.02 -15.79
N LEU A 63 3.92 6.19 -14.94
CA LEU A 63 2.75 5.39 -15.33
C LEU A 63 1.55 6.29 -15.65
N ALA A 64 1.25 7.28 -14.80
CA ALA A 64 0.12 8.19 -14.99
C ALA A 64 0.26 9.08 -16.25
N ARG A 65 1.49 9.49 -16.60
CA ARG A 65 1.76 10.29 -17.82
C ARG A 65 1.80 9.45 -19.10
N GLY A 66 2.14 8.17 -19.01
CA GLY A 66 2.21 7.26 -20.15
C GLY A 66 0.93 6.46 -20.41
N GLY A 67 -0.08 6.63 -19.56
CA GLY A 67 -1.39 5.98 -19.68
C GLY A 67 -2.31 6.70 -20.66
N ASP A 68 -3.36 6.02 -21.07
CA ASP A 68 -4.45 6.66 -21.81
C ASP A 68 -5.28 7.59 -20.91
N GLU A 69 -6.14 8.44 -21.52
CA GLU A 69 -6.94 9.42 -20.78
C GLU A 69 -7.84 8.78 -19.72
N LEU A 70 -8.40 7.60 -20.01
CA LEU A 70 -9.24 6.86 -19.07
C LEU A 70 -8.43 6.33 -17.89
N GLU A 71 -7.24 5.76 -18.15
CA GLU A 71 -6.32 5.30 -17.13
C GLU A 71 -5.87 6.44 -16.22
N GLN A 72 -5.51 7.59 -16.80
CA GLN A 72 -5.15 8.80 -16.05
C GLN A 72 -6.33 9.30 -15.20
N ARG A 73 -7.55 9.30 -15.74
CA ARG A 73 -8.78 9.65 -14.99
C ARG A 73 -9.01 8.73 -13.80
N ILE A 74 -8.83 7.42 -13.98
CA ILE A 74 -8.94 6.43 -12.90
C ILE A 74 -7.90 6.67 -11.81
N HIS A 75 -6.66 6.99 -12.19
CA HIS A 75 -5.60 7.37 -11.24
C HIS A 75 -5.96 8.63 -10.45
N LEU A 76 -6.48 9.66 -11.11
CA LEU A 76 -6.88 10.92 -10.49
C LEU A 76 -8.03 10.72 -9.51
N ILE A 77 -9.05 9.92 -9.85
CA ILE A 77 -10.16 9.60 -8.93
C ILE A 77 -9.62 8.87 -7.70
N GLY A 78 -8.75 7.87 -7.89
CA GLY A 78 -8.13 7.15 -6.78
C GLY A 78 -7.34 8.08 -5.87
N LEU A 79 -6.56 9.00 -6.44
CA LEU A 79 -5.78 9.99 -5.69
C LEU A 79 -6.68 10.98 -4.94
N ALA A 80 -7.75 11.46 -5.58
CA ALA A 80 -8.72 12.38 -4.97
C ALA A 80 -9.42 11.75 -3.76
N ILE A 81 -9.84 10.49 -3.87
CA ILE A 81 -10.41 9.73 -2.75
C ILE A 81 -9.37 9.59 -1.63
N ALA A 82 -8.15 9.17 -1.96
CA ALA A 82 -7.09 9.00 -0.97
C ALA A 82 -6.75 10.30 -0.25
N ALA A 83 -6.56 11.39 -0.99
CA ALA A 83 -6.26 12.70 -0.44
C ALA A 83 -7.38 13.16 0.50
N THR A 84 -8.64 13.07 0.06
CA THR A 84 -9.80 13.50 0.85
C THR A 84 -9.95 12.71 2.15
N VAL A 85 -9.83 11.37 2.07
CA VAL A 85 -9.97 10.52 3.26
C VAL A 85 -8.82 10.77 4.23
N VAL A 86 -7.58 10.75 3.75
CA VAL A 86 -6.41 10.92 4.62
C VAL A 86 -6.38 12.33 5.23
N SER A 87 -6.65 13.38 4.46
CA SER A 87 -6.69 14.75 4.98
C SER A 87 -7.79 14.93 6.02
N THR A 88 -8.97 14.34 5.79
CA THR A 88 -10.09 14.40 6.76
C THR A 88 -9.74 13.65 8.04
N LEU A 89 -9.15 12.45 7.93
CA LEU A 89 -8.68 11.71 9.11
C LEU A 89 -7.59 12.46 9.87
N SER A 90 -6.64 13.10 9.17
CA SER A 90 -5.63 13.94 9.79
C SER A 90 -6.24 15.16 10.49
N LEU A 91 -7.26 15.77 9.91
CA LEU A 91 -7.97 16.90 10.52
C LEU A 91 -8.71 16.47 11.80
N VAL A 92 -9.43 15.34 11.73
CA VAL A 92 -10.11 14.75 12.90
C VAL A 92 -9.09 14.42 14.00
N GLY A 93 -7.98 13.76 13.66
CA GLY A 93 -6.90 13.46 14.60
C GLY A 93 -6.29 14.74 15.20
N GLY A 94 -6.08 15.77 14.38
CA GLY A 94 -5.57 17.07 14.81
C GLY A 94 -6.47 17.77 15.81
N PHE A 95 -7.79 17.80 15.57
CA PHE A 95 -8.75 18.37 16.54
C PHE A 95 -8.83 17.57 17.83
N LEU A 96 -8.85 16.23 17.75
CA LEU A 96 -8.85 15.38 18.94
C LEU A 96 -7.57 15.57 19.79
N ALA A 97 -6.42 15.77 19.14
CA ALA A 97 -5.17 16.09 19.82
C ALA A 97 -5.18 17.51 20.42
N ALA A 98 -5.68 18.51 19.69
CA ALA A 98 -5.80 19.88 20.18
C ALA A 98 -6.74 19.99 21.39
N ALA A 99 -7.81 19.18 21.43
CA ALA A 99 -8.72 19.07 22.57
C ALA A 99 -8.15 18.25 23.73
N ASN A 100 -6.90 17.77 23.66
CA ASN A 100 -6.28 16.87 24.63
C ASN A 100 -7.05 15.56 24.89
N ILE A 101 -7.92 15.14 23.96
CA ILE A 101 -8.68 13.89 24.05
C ILE A 101 -7.76 12.70 23.76
N ILE A 102 -6.85 12.85 22.80
CA ILE A 102 -5.85 11.82 22.44
C ILE A 102 -4.45 12.43 22.40
N LYS A 103 -3.45 11.67 22.85
CA LYS A 103 -2.03 12.04 22.70
C LYS A 103 -1.50 11.42 21.41
N LEU A 104 -1.23 12.25 20.41
CA LEU A 104 -0.59 11.82 19.16
C LEU A 104 0.92 12.07 19.24
N ASP A 105 1.68 11.00 19.02
CA ASP A 105 3.14 11.02 18.81
C ASP A 105 3.42 11.20 17.30
N GLY A 106 4.58 11.78 16.96
CA GLY A 106 5.11 11.87 15.59
C GLY A 106 5.19 10.54 14.84
N SER A 107 5.13 9.40 15.53
CA SER A 107 4.93 8.09 14.89
C SER A 107 3.67 8.01 14.01
N ILE A 108 2.64 8.84 14.26
CA ILE A 108 1.44 8.92 13.40
C ILE A 108 1.79 9.35 11.96
N LEU A 109 2.86 10.12 11.76
CA LEU A 109 3.28 10.60 10.44
C LEU A 109 3.84 9.48 9.56
N ILE A 110 4.43 8.45 10.17
CA ILE A 110 4.92 7.24 9.48
C ILE A 110 3.75 6.52 8.79
N TRP A 111 2.55 6.65 9.34
CA TRP A 111 1.33 5.97 8.90
C TRP A 111 0.55 6.69 7.80
N VAL A 112 0.83 7.96 7.56
CA VAL A 112 0.15 8.76 6.53
C VAL A 112 0.37 8.13 5.15
N TRP A 113 1.61 7.78 4.84
CA TRP A 113 1.96 7.23 3.53
C TRP A 113 1.32 5.85 3.26
N PRO A 114 1.44 4.84 4.15
CA PRO A 114 0.72 3.57 4.01
C PRO A 114 -0.79 3.73 3.85
N THR A 115 -1.41 4.59 4.66
CA THR A 115 -2.86 4.82 4.61
C THR A 115 -3.26 5.40 3.25
N LEU A 116 -2.50 6.38 2.76
CA LEU A 116 -2.72 6.98 1.45
C LEU A 116 -2.64 5.93 0.33
N VAL A 117 -1.65 5.04 0.35
CA VAL A 117 -1.50 3.96 -0.65
C VAL A 117 -2.69 2.99 -0.61
N VAL A 118 -3.15 2.59 0.58
CA VAL A 118 -4.28 1.67 0.73
C VAL A 118 -5.58 2.29 0.22
N VAL A 119 -5.88 3.52 0.64
CA VAL A 119 -7.10 4.21 0.20
C VAL A 119 -7.05 4.51 -1.30
N TYR A 120 -5.89 4.89 -1.82
CA TYR A 120 -5.67 5.06 -3.25
C TYR A 120 -5.95 3.78 -4.03
N ALA A 121 -5.43 2.64 -3.58
CA ALA A 121 -5.65 1.35 -4.24
C ALA A 121 -7.14 0.96 -4.24
N ALA A 122 -7.84 1.20 -3.13
CA ALA A 122 -9.28 0.98 -3.03
C ALA A 122 -10.07 1.91 -3.97
N GLY A 123 -9.80 3.22 -3.93
CA GLY A 123 -10.45 4.23 -4.76
C GLY A 123 -10.22 4.01 -6.26
N ARG A 124 -9.00 3.65 -6.65
CA ARG A 124 -8.64 3.27 -8.03
C ARG A 124 -9.39 2.03 -8.49
N SER A 125 -9.49 1.01 -7.63
CA SER A 125 -10.21 -0.23 -7.94
C SER A 125 -11.71 0.01 -8.11
N TRP A 126 -12.30 0.84 -7.25
CA TRP A 126 -13.69 1.27 -7.37
C TRP A 126 -13.94 2.04 -8.67
N ALA A 127 -13.09 3.03 -8.98
CA ALA A 127 -13.19 3.82 -10.21
C ALA A 127 -13.06 2.92 -11.46
N SER A 128 -12.08 2.02 -11.49
CA SER A 128 -11.89 1.07 -12.59
C SER A 128 -13.15 0.23 -12.86
N ARG A 129 -13.80 -0.28 -11.81
CA ARG A 129 -15.04 -1.07 -11.95
C ARG A 129 -16.20 -0.25 -12.52
N ARG A 130 -16.25 1.05 -12.22
CA ARG A 130 -17.32 1.94 -12.70
C ARG A 130 -17.26 2.23 -14.19
N TYR A 131 -16.06 2.28 -14.77
CA TYR A 131 -15.83 2.56 -16.20
C TYR A 131 -15.79 1.29 -17.08
N GLY A 132 -16.34 0.17 -16.61
CA GLY A 132 -16.36 -1.08 -17.36
C GLY A 132 -14.97 -1.73 -17.50
N GLY A 133 -13.97 -1.22 -16.79
CA GLY A 133 -12.73 -1.93 -16.61
C GLY A 133 -13.04 -3.19 -15.81
N ASN A 134 -12.90 -4.36 -16.45
CA ASN A 134 -12.46 -5.57 -15.75
C ASN A 134 -11.38 -5.12 -14.75
N GLY A 135 -11.32 -5.66 -13.53
CA GLY A 135 -10.33 -5.26 -12.51
C GLY A 135 -8.84 -5.45 -12.90
N GLU A 136 -8.53 -5.53 -14.20
CA GLU A 136 -7.27 -5.55 -14.94
C GLU A 136 -6.23 -4.51 -14.51
N VAL A 137 -6.64 -3.45 -13.82
CA VAL A 137 -5.68 -2.52 -13.20
C VAL A 137 -4.77 -3.22 -12.16
N MET A 138 -5.21 -4.37 -11.62
CA MET A 138 -4.35 -5.31 -10.87
C MET A 138 -4.38 -6.75 -11.44
N CYS A 139 -5.33 -7.08 -12.32
CA CYS A 139 -5.42 -8.39 -12.97
C CYS A 139 -4.64 -8.46 -14.28
N HIS A 140 -3.32 -8.66 -14.20
CA HIS A 140 -2.58 -9.33 -15.28
C HIS A 140 -1.58 -10.35 -14.72
N ASN A 141 -2.13 -11.45 -14.15
CA ASN A 141 -1.66 -12.85 -14.19
C ASN A 141 -2.39 -13.63 -13.08
N GLY A 142 -3.42 -14.39 -13.45
CA GLY A 142 -4.46 -14.95 -12.58
C GLY A 142 -4.03 -15.97 -11.51
N ILE A 143 -2.74 -16.29 -11.33
CA ILE A 143 -2.26 -17.31 -10.37
C ILE A 143 -1.09 -16.81 -9.50
N ALA A 144 -0.34 -15.76 -9.89
CA ALA A 144 0.87 -15.32 -9.17
C ALA A 144 0.64 -14.15 -8.19
N TRP A 145 -0.45 -13.37 -8.35
CA TRP A 145 -0.65 -12.13 -7.59
C TRP A 145 -1.18 -12.34 -6.18
N HIS A 146 -2.11 -13.27 -5.97
CA HIS A 146 -2.55 -13.62 -4.61
C HIS A 146 -1.43 -14.28 -3.82
N TRP A 147 -0.55 -15.07 -4.46
CA TRP A 147 0.66 -15.58 -3.80
C TRP A 147 1.63 -14.47 -3.41
N ARG A 148 1.76 -13.40 -4.20
CA ARG A 148 2.56 -12.21 -3.83
C ARG A 148 1.91 -11.39 -2.72
N LEU A 149 0.59 -11.21 -2.73
CA LEU A 149 -0.14 -10.55 -1.64
C LEU A 149 -0.08 -11.37 -0.36
N LEU A 150 -0.17 -12.70 -0.45
CA LEU A 150 0.01 -13.62 0.66
C LEU A 150 1.45 -13.65 1.13
N LEU A 151 2.46 -13.63 0.24
CA LEU A 151 3.86 -13.52 0.62
C LEU A 151 4.17 -12.19 1.30
N VAL A 152 3.56 -11.08 0.87
CA VAL A 152 3.68 -9.78 1.54
C VAL A 152 2.94 -9.79 2.86
N ALA A 153 1.73 -10.34 2.94
CA ALA A 153 0.98 -10.47 4.19
C ALA A 153 1.69 -11.39 5.18
N LEU A 154 2.33 -12.47 4.70
CA LEU A 154 3.10 -13.44 5.47
C LEU A 154 4.46 -12.85 5.85
N LEU A 155 5.12 -12.07 4.99
CA LEU A 155 6.28 -11.25 5.35
C LEU A 155 5.89 -10.25 6.44
N LEU A 156 4.82 -9.48 6.25
CA LEU A 156 4.32 -8.53 7.26
C LEU A 156 3.97 -9.25 8.57
N ALA A 157 3.34 -10.43 8.53
CA ALA A 157 3.02 -11.23 9.71
C ALA A 157 4.28 -11.81 10.40
N MET A 158 5.26 -12.28 9.63
CA MET A 158 6.55 -12.79 10.12
C MET A 158 7.37 -11.64 10.73
N ILE A 159 7.33 -10.46 10.12
CA ILE A 159 7.94 -9.22 10.59
C ILE A 159 7.24 -8.72 11.86
N VAL A 160 5.91 -8.78 11.94
CA VAL A 160 5.13 -8.47 13.16
C VAL A 160 5.47 -9.44 14.28
N GLY A 161 5.65 -10.72 13.97
CA GLY A 161 6.12 -11.73 14.91
C GLY A 161 7.53 -11.45 15.44
N PHE A 162 8.43 -11.02 14.56
CA PHE A 162 9.82 -10.69 14.89
C PHE A 162 9.96 -9.35 15.65
N ALA A 163 9.11 -8.37 15.35
CA ALA A 163 9.11 -7.04 15.95
C ALA A 163 8.21 -6.91 17.20
N ARG A 164 7.63 -8.01 17.69
CA ARG A 164 6.79 -8.05 18.91
C ARG A 164 7.43 -7.40 20.14
N GLN A 165 8.76 -7.34 20.20
CA GLN A 165 9.49 -6.81 21.35
C GLN A 165 9.93 -5.33 21.22
N GLN A 166 9.69 -4.66 20.09
CA GLN A 166 10.17 -3.28 19.86
C GLN A 166 9.10 -2.27 19.38
N LEU A 167 7.88 -2.73 19.10
CA LEU A 167 6.78 -1.87 18.62
C LEU A 167 5.91 -1.38 19.79
N SER A 168 5.56 -0.09 19.80
CA SER A 168 4.60 0.42 20.77
C SER A 168 3.21 -0.21 20.53
N VAL A 169 2.41 -0.39 21.59
CA VAL A 169 1.09 -1.06 21.54
C VAL A 169 0.17 -0.47 20.45
N TYR A 170 0.29 0.83 20.18
CA TYR A 170 -0.48 1.54 19.15
C TYR A 170 -0.02 1.21 17.73
N GLN A 171 1.30 1.11 17.49
CA GLN A 171 1.85 0.72 16.19
C GLN A 171 1.49 -0.73 15.87
N PHE A 172 1.48 -1.60 16.88
CA PHE A 172 1.07 -2.99 16.74
C PHE A 172 -0.41 -3.12 16.37
N GLY A 173 -1.29 -2.37 17.04
CA GLY A 173 -2.73 -2.35 16.75
C GLY A 173 -3.05 -1.89 15.33
N ALA A 174 -2.45 -0.79 14.88
CA ALA A 174 -2.65 -0.26 13.53
C ALA A 174 -2.13 -1.21 12.42
N LEU A 175 -0.94 -1.81 12.63
CA LEU A 175 -0.37 -2.83 11.72
C LEU A 175 -1.32 -4.03 11.59
N CYS A 176 -1.86 -4.53 12.70
CA CYS A 176 -2.78 -5.67 12.71
C CYS A 176 -4.09 -5.36 11.97
N CYS A 177 -4.69 -4.18 12.19
CA CYS A 177 -5.92 -3.78 11.51
C CYS A 177 -5.73 -3.64 10.00
N MET A 178 -4.62 -3.04 9.53
CA MET A 178 -4.33 -2.94 8.09
C MET A 178 -3.97 -4.29 7.47
N SER A 179 -3.25 -5.15 8.19
CA SER A 179 -2.96 -6.52 7.75
C SER A 179 -4.25 -7.33 7.58
N ALA A 180 -5.17 -7.21 8.55
CA ALA A 180 -6.49 -7.82 8.49
C ALA A 180 -7.35 -7.23 7.37
N ALA A 181 -7.31 -5.91 7.14
CA ALA A 181 -8.05 -5.26 6.06
C ALA A 181 -7.53 -5.67 4.68
N LEU A 182 -6.21 -5.76 4.50
CA LEU A 182 -5.57 -6.23 3.27
C LEU A 182 -5.84 -7.72 3.03
N ALA A 183 -5.81 -8.54 4.09
CA ALA A 183 -6.14 -9.96 4.02
C ALA A 183 -7.63 -10.17 3.69
N ALA A 184 -8.54 -9.44 4.35
CA ALA A 184 -9.97 -9.47 4.08
C ALA A 184 -10.27 -9.00 2.65
N TRP A 185 -9.62 -7.94 2.19
CA TRP A 185 -9.75 -7.48 0.81
C TRP A 185 -9.23 -8.52 -0.19
N GLY A 186 -8.09 -9.15 0.09
CA GLY A 186 -7.56 -10.27 -0.70
C GLY A 186 -8.51 -11.47 -0.75
N LEU A 187 -9.12 -11.82 0.39
CA LEU A 187 -10.11 -12.90 0.50
C LEU A 187 -11.42 -12.57 -0.23
N ILE A 188 -11.92 -11.33 -0.15
CA ILE A 188 -13.10 -10.88 -0.88
C ILE A 188 -12.86 -10.98 -2.39
N LEU A 189 -11.66 -10.60 -2.85
CA LEU A 189 -11.28 -10.74 -4.26
C LEU A 189 -11.18 -12.22 -4.68
N ALA A 190 -10.63 -13.08 -3.83
CA ALA A 190 -10.57 -14.52 -4.07
C ALA A 190 -11.97 -15.15 -4.12
N ALA A 191 -12.86 -14.81 -3.18
CA ALA A 191 -14.23 -15.31 -3.16
C ALA A 191 -15.06 -14.82 -4.36
N ALA A 192 -14.88 -13.55 -4.77
CA ALA A 192 -15.52 -13.02 -5.97
C ALA A 192 -15.02 -13.70 -7.25
N TYR A 193 -13.75 -14.10 -7.30
CA TYR A 193 -13.18 -14.86 -8.40
C TYR A 193 -13.75 -16.29 -8.45
N TRP A 194 -13.77 -16.99 -7.31
CA TRP A 194 -14.32 -18.34 -7.22
C TRP A 194 -15.80 -18.39 -7.60
N ARG A 195 -16.60 -17.40 -7.17
CA ARG A 195 -18.01 -17.28 -7.59
C ARG A 195 -18.16 -17.12 -9.11
N ARG A 196 -17.35 -16.28 -9.75
CA ARG A 196 -17.41 -16.09 -11.21
C ARG A 196 -17.03 -17.36 -11.97
N ARG A 197 -15.95 -18.02 -11.57
CA ARG A 197 -15.54 -19.30 -12.16
C ARG A 197 -16.61 -20.39 -12.00
N SER A 198 -17.25 -20.47 -10.84
CA SER A 198 -18.31 -21.46 -10.60
C SER A 198 -19.61 -21.19 -11.38
N LEU A 199 -19.79 -19.96 -11.87
CA LEU A 199 -20.91 -19.61 -12.76
C LEU A 199 -20.55 -19.93 -14.21
N ASP A 200 -19.32 -19.61 -14.64
CA ASP A 200 -18.82 -19.97 -15.97
C ASP A 200 -18.79 -21.50 -16.19
N GLU A 201 -18.47 -22.29 -15.16
CA GLU A 201 -18.50 -23.77 -15.21
C GLU A 201 -19.93 -24.36 -15.23
N ARG A 202 -20.97 -23.60 -14.84
CA ARG A 202 -22.39 -24.02 -14.92
C ARG A 202 -23.05 -23.67 -16.24
N GLU A 203 -22.52 -22.67 -16.96
CA GLU A 203 -23.02 -22.22 -18.26
C GLU A 203 -22.24 -22.84 -19.44
N ALA A 204 -21.24 -23.67 -19.16
CA ALA A 204 -20.54 -24.48 -20.17
C ALA A 204 -21.43 -25.65 -20.61
N PRO A 205 -21.76 -25.78 -21.91
CA PRO A 205 -22.62 -26.84 -22.44
C PRO A 205 -21.96 -28.23 -22.43
#